data_AF-A0A7I8WG58-F1
#
_entry.id   AF-A0A7I8WG58-F1
#
_cell.length_a   1.000
_cell.length_b   1.000
_cell.length_c   1.000
_cell.angle_alpha   90.00
_cell.angle_beta   90.00
_cell.angle_gamma   90.00
#
_symmetry.space_group_name_H-M   'P 1'
#
loop_
_entity.id
_entity.type
_entity.pdbx_description
1 polymer ?
#
loop_
_entity_poly.entity_id
_entity_poly.type
_entity_poly.pdbx_seq_one_letter_code
_entity_poly.pdbx_strand_id
1 'polypeptide(L)'
;MFVHSQKTEIEEANAVYTVRKLFGTQMLAKLRSRLIDLPCKRSRLSIENKEESATNKALGINNLPNEMLEMVFGNLDKKSLLNTRETCSRWANLVEKKQIRDLLPVVNVSRLTITYIKESAQYKLAWCQYAGSNDEPAVRELFLTKNDINQNVSFKFAFNQLNFQRLFIENFPKGALTDRFVRFLCQQFENCRKFEPIQLSLKNVDLGKLSSDVMKSLLTACAVKLEVLEFYGIDNVAPDLITDEHVLLLGSNKVRRLSIQFKDEENMEHDEIQLTDTSLETFTERGIFPAFTISRCMVTVPAVCSYVTEWLNKVAETEALKSHSLTLSDCPNMSEDEFEAECQRHGLNIRKHVTENTAKAPVESQQEGSLCTFTVTSHHPQQTFNINLFTAKSE
;
A
#
# COMPACT_ATOMS: atom_id res chain seq x y z
N MET A 1 3.09 -29.76 33.13
CA MET A 1 2.23 -29.01 32.18
C MET A 1 2.43 -27.51 32.43
N PHE A 2 3.63 -26.98 32.17
CA PHE A 2 4.00 -25.57 32.41
C PHE A 2 5.14 -25.21 31.44
N VAL A 3 4.85 -25.20 30.14
CA VAL A 3 5.84 -24.82 29.11
C VAL A 3 5.23 -23.89 28.03
N HIS A 4 3.91 -23.68 28.02
CA HIS A 4 3.24 -22.85 27.01
C HIS A 4 3.08 -21.36 27.39
N SER A 5 3.42 -20.94 28.61
CA SER A 5 3.25 -19.54 29.07
C SER A 5 4.51 -18.67 28.96
N GLN A 6 5.71 -19.26 28.93
CA GLN A 6 6.96 -18.48 28.84
C GLN A 6 7.36 -18.14 27.40
N LYS A 7 6.88 -18.92 26.41
CA LYS A 7 7.25 -18.72 25.00
C LYS A 7 6.59 -17.46 24.42
N THR A 8 5.32 -17.22 24.76
CA THR A 8 4.57 -16.01 24.39
C THR A 8 5.11 -14.74 25.04
N GLU A 9 5.51 -14.79 26.33
CA GLU A 9 6.11 -13.62 27.00
C GLU A 9 7.48 -13.23 26.41
N ILE A 10 8.28 -14.20 25.98
CA ILE A 10 9.59 -13.94 25.36
C ILE A 10 9.42 -13.39 23.93
N GLU A 11 8.44 -13.88 23.17
CA GLU A 11 8.13 -13.40 21.82
C GLU A 11 7.55 -11.97 21.85
N GLU A 12 6.66 -11.66 22.79
CA GLU A 12 6.16 -10.29 23.02
C GLU A 12 7.27 -9.36 23.51
N ALA A 13 8.16 -9.81 24.40
CA ALA A 13 9.31 -9.02 24.86
C ALA A 13 10.28 -8.70 23.72
N ASN A 14 10.53 -9.64 22.80
CA ASN A 14 11.37 -9.44 21.62
C ASN A 14 10.72 -8.52 20.58
N ALA A 15 9.39 -8.57 20.44
CA ALA A 15 8.63 -7.64 19.61
C ALA A 15 8.74 -6.21 20.14
N VAL A 16 8.45 -6.02 21.42
CA VAL A 16 8.55 -4.72 22.11
C VAL A 16 9.98 -4.18 22.07
N TYR A 17 10.99 -5.02 22.32
CA TYR A 17 12.40 -4.61 22.36
C TYR A 17 12.92 -4.08 21.01
N THR A 18 12.42 -4.60 19.89
CA THR A 18 12.83 -4.13 18.56
C THR A 18 12.11 -2.84 18.14
N VAL A 19 10.85 -2.67 18.54
CA VAL A 19 10.11 -1.40 18.36
C VAL A 19 10.81 -0.27 19.12
N ARG A 20 11.35 -0.52 20.32
CA ARG A 20 12.13 0.49 21.06
C ARG A 20 13.34 1.02 20.28
N LYS A 21 14.09 0.15 19.60
CA LYS A 21 15.30 0.52 18.84
C LYS A 21 15.00 1.37 17.62
N LEU A 22 13.93 1.03 16.90
CA LEU A 22 13.54 1.73 15.68
C LEU A 22 12.81 3.05 16.00
N PHE A 23 12.02 3.11 17.07
CA PHE A 23 11.12 4.25 17.31
C PHE A 23 11.55 5.16 18.48
N GLY A 24 12.57 4.78 19.24
CA GLY A 24 13.20 5.62 20.26
C GLY A 24 12.42 5.74 21.58
N THR A 25 13.07 6.33 22.59
CA THR A 25 12.58 6.43 23.97
C THR A 25 11.44 7.43 24.17
N GLN A 26 11.25 8.40 23.27
CA GLN A 26 10.14 9.37 23.33
C GLN A 26 8.77 8.72 23.09
N MET A 27 8.68 7.67 22.26
CA MET A 27 7.42 6.95 22.06
C MET A 27 7.04 6.11 23.28
N LEU A 28 8.01 5.60 24.03
CA LEU A 28 7.78 4.85 25.27
C LEU A 28 7.26 5.70 26.42
N ALA A 29 7.61 6.98 26.50
CA ALA A 29 7.07 7.86 27.54
C ALA A 29 5.55 8.05 27.39
N LYS A 30 5.03 8.00 26.15
CA LYS A 30 3.60 8.08 25.84
C LYS A 30 2.90 6.72 25.79
N LEU A 31 3.60 5.64 25.41
CA LEU A 31 3.07 4.26 25.47
C LEU A 31 3.01 3.71 26.92
N ARG A 32 3.88 4.18 27.83
CA ARG A 32 3.89 3.77 29.24
C ARG A 32 2.63 4.14 30.03
N SER A 33 1.81 5.08 29.56
CA SER A 33 0.56 5.43 30.23
C SER A 33 -0.63 4.54 29.81
N ARG A 34 -0.45 3.61 28.87
CA ARG A 34 -1.57 2.84 28.27
C ARG A 34 -1.40 1.31 28.26
N LEU A 35 -0.28 0.77 28.77
CA LEU A 35 -0.13 -0.67 29.02
C LEU A 35 -0.09 -0.89 30.52
N ILE A 36 -1.17 -1.49 31.03
CA ILE A 36 -1.32 -1.98 32.40
C ILE A 36 -0.14 -2.91 32.74
N ASP A 37 0.43 -2.68 33.92
CA ASP A 37 1.35 -3.51 34.71
C ASP A 37 1.98 -4.73 34.03
N LEU A 38 3.06 -4.48 33.28
CA LEU A 38 4.17 -5.43 33.21
C LEU A 38 5.30 -4.85 34.06
N PRO A 39 5.78 -5.55 35.11
CA PRO A 39 6.86 -5.06 35.95
C PRO A 39 8.09 -4.95 35.07
N CYS A 40 8.33 -3.74 34.58
CA CYS A 40 9.60 -3.34 34.03
C CYS A 40 10.56 -3.41 35.23
N LYS A 41 11.18 -4.58 35.43
CA LYS A 41 12.44 -4.70 36.16
C LYS A 41 13.39 -3.76 35.42
N ARG A 42 13.38 -2.49 35.84
CA ARG A 42 14.60 -1.72 35.93
C ARG A 42 15.51 -2.67 36.70
N SER A 43 16.48 -3.25 36.02
CA SER A 43 17.76 -3.48 36.66
C SER A 43 18.21 -2.12 37.19
N ARG A 44 17.69 -1.75 38.36
CA ARG A 44 18.45 -1.05 39.37
C ARG A 44 19.61 -2.00 39.64
N LEU A 45 20.64 -1.90 38.82
CA LEU A 45 21.97 -1.89 39.39
C LEU A 45 22.01 -0.61 40.22
N SER A 46 21.48 -0.71 41.44
CA SER A 46 21.95 0.08 42.55
C SER A 46 23.42 -0.28 42.68
N ILE A 47 24.25 0.44 41.93
CA ILE A 47 25.58 0.75 42.41
C ILE A 47 25.29 1.54 43.66
N GLU A 48 25.44 0.88 44.81
CA GLU A 48 25.59 1.58 46.08
C GLU A 48 26.69 2.63 45.84
N ASN A 49 26.29 3.89 45.80
CA ASN A 49 27.21 5.00 45.93
C ASN A 49 27.76 4.91 47.36
N LYS A 50 28.75 4.05 47.57
CA LYS A 50 29.77 4.31 48.58
C LYS A 50 30.47 5.57 48.10
N GLU A 51 30.42 6.59 48.96
CA GLU A 51 31.19 7.81 48.84
C GLU A 51 32.67 7.46 48.77
N GLU A 52 33.18 7.23 47.56
CA GLU A 52 34.61 7.27 47.29
C GLU A 52 34.95 8.64 46.72
N SER A 53 35.49 9.47 47.62
CA SER A 53 36.70 10.27 47.41
C SER A 53 36.84 10.94 46.05
N ALA A 54 36.76 12.27 46.09
CA ALA A 54 37.06 13.20 45.02
C ALA A 54 38.49 13.06 44.45
N THR A 55 38.75 12.05 43.61
CA THR A 55 39.96 11.94 42.77
C THR A 55 39.76 10.88 41.68
N ASN A 56 38.80 11.07 40.78
CA ASN A 56 38.80 10.47 39.44
C ASN A 56 37.80 11.21 38.55
N LYS A 57 38.23 12.34 37.97
CA LYS A 57 37.58 12.89 36.76
C LYS A 57 37.88 11.91 35.61
N ALA A 58 37.20 10.77 35.62
CA ALA A 58 37.22 9.87 34.48
C ALA A 58 36.71 10.67 33.27
N LEU A 59 37.55 10.74 32.24
CA LEU A 59 37.18 11.17 30.89
C LEU A 59 36.11 10.22 30.37
N GLY A 60 34.87 10.41 30.81
CA GLY A 60 33.74 9.64 30.34
C GLY A 60 33.56 9.89 28.85
N ILE A 61 33.20 8.85 28.09
CA ILE A 61 32.91 8.94 26.65
C ILE A 61 31.91 10.07 26.31
N ASN A 62 31.04 10.43 27.26
CA ASN A 62 30.09 11.53 27.14
C ASN A 62 30.73 12.93 27.14
N ASN A 63 32.01 13.07 27.49
CA ASN A 63 32.76 14.33 27.45
C ASN A 63 33.53 14.52 26.14
N LEU A 64 33.56 13.51 25.25
CA LEU A 64 34.19 13.64 23.94
C LEU A 64 33.44 14.63 23.05
N PRO A 65 34.11 15.36 22.14
CA PRO A 65 33.47 16.13 21.08
C PRO A 65 32.58 15.27 20.18
N ASN A 66 31.59 15.89 19.52
CA ASN A 66 30.66 15.17 18.63
C ASN A 66 31.39 14.50 17.48
N GLU A 67 32.43 15.15 16.95
CA GLU A 67 33.26 14.70 15.85
C GLU A 67 33.96 13.38 16.21
N MET A 68 34.48 13.28 17.45
CA MET A 68 35.11 12.05 17.93
C MET A 68 34.09 10.94 18.15
N LEU A 69 32.91 11.27 18.70
CA LEU A 69 31.83 10.30 18.86
C LEU A 69 31.32 9.78 17.51
N GLU A 70 31.24 10.64 16.50
CA GLU A 70 30.89 10.27 15.12
C GLU A 70 31.90 9.32 14.51
N MET A 71 33.21 9.57 14.70
CA MET A 71 34.24 8.61 14.27
C MET A 71 34.08 7.26 14.97
N VAL A 72 33.80 7.25 16.28
CA VAL A 72 33.55 6.00 17.01
C VAL A 72 32.32 5.29 16.46
N PHE A 73 31.21 6.00 16.29
CA PHE A 73 29.95 5.44 15.79
C PHE A 73 30.08 4.91 14.37
N GLY A 74 30.88 5.58 13.52
CA GLY A 74 31.18 5.14 12.16
C GLY A 74 31.92 3.80 12.07
N ASN A 75 32.55 3.36 13.17
CA ASN A 75 33.24 2.08 13.26
C ASN A 75 32.44 0.99 14.01
N LEU A 76 31.24 1.31 14.49
CA LEU A 76 30.38 0.34 15.18
C LEU A 76 29.68 -0.57 14.17
N ASP A 77 29.46 -1.83 14.56
CA ASP A 77 28.56 -2.70 13.83
C ASP A 77 27.10 -2.21 13.95
N LYS A 78 26.27 -2.67 13.02
CA LYS A 78 24.86 -2.25 12.89
C LYS A 78 24.06 -2.40 14.19
N LYS A 79 24.27 -3.49 14.93
CA LYS A 79 23.52 -3.76 16.16
C LYS A 79 23.95 -2.81 17.27
N SER A 80 25.24 -2.57 17.41
CA SER A 80 25.78 -1.60 18.37
C SER A 80 25.31 -0.19 18.06
N LEU A 81 25.29 0.22 16.79
CA LEU A 81 24.83 1.55 16.39
C LEU A 81 23.36 1.81 16.76
N LEU A 82 22.49 0.79 16.61
CA LEU A 82 21.09 0.86 17.06
C LEU A 82 20.99 1.00 18.58
N ASN A 83 21.84 0.31 19.35
CA ASN A 83 21.85 0.43 20.82
C ASN A 83 22.35 1.81 21.28
N THR A 84 23.34 2.37 20.58
CA THR A 84 23.88 3.72 20.83
C THR A 84 22.78 4.77 20.77
N ARG A 85 21.83 4.64 19.83
CA ARG A 85 20.67 5.54 19.72
C ARG A 85 19.78 5.53 20.96
N GLU A 86 19.64 4.39 21.65
CA GLU A 86 18.79 4.28 22.85
C GLU A 86 19.45 4.85 24.12
N THR A 87 20.74 5.15 24.08
CA THR A 87 21.53 5.47 25.27
C THR A 87 21.19 6.84 25.84
N CYS A 88 21.20 7.89 25.00
CA CYS A 88 20.83 9.25 25.40
C CYS A 88 20.45 10.10 24.17
N SER A 89 19.81 11.25 24.41
CA SER A 89 19.35 12.15 23.34
C SER A 89 20.48 12.67 22.45
N ARG A 90 21.65 12.98 23.04
CA ARG A 90 22.83 13.41 22.28
C ARG A 90 23.26 12.33 21.29
N TRP A 91 23.36 11.08 21.75
CA TRP A 91 23.78 9.97 20.92
C TRP A 91 22.74 9.66 19.83
N ALA A 92 21.46 9.73 20.17
CA ALA A 92 20.39 9.61 19.19
C ALA A 92 20.53 10.63 18.05
N ASN A 93 20.76 11.91 18.38
CA ASN A 93 20.95 12.97 17.38
C ASN A 93 22.16 12.71 16.47
N LEU A 94 23.26 12.17 17.02
CA LEU A 94 24.45 11.83 16.25
C LEU A 94 24.21 10.63 15.33
N VAL A 95 23.53 9.58 15.81
CA VAL A 95 23.16 8.42 14.98
C VAL A 95 22.19 8.80 13.87
N GLU A 96 21.33 9.79 14.10
CA GLU A 96 20.36 10.26 13.11
C GLU A 96 20.98 11.16 12.01
N LYS A 97 22.22 11.64 12.20
CA LYS A 97 22.96 12.35 11.14
C LYS A 97 23.12 11.45 9.92
N LYS A 98 22.96 12.05 8.73
CA LYS A 98 22.95 11.32 7.45
C LYS A 98 24.13 10.37 7.32
N GLN A 99 25.36 10.81 7.60
CA GLN A 99 26.59 10.01 7.46
C GLN A 99 26.57 8.71 8.28
N ILE A 100 26.04 8.76 9.50
CA ILE A 100 26.00 7.61 10.42
C ILE A 100 24.75 6.76 10.17
N ARG A 101 23.58 7.41 10.04
CA ARG A 101 22.32 6.74 9.71
C ARG A 101 22.44 5.95 8.42
N ASP A 102 23.24 6.45 7.48
CA ASP A 102 23.38 5.83 6.18
C ASP A 102 24.13 4.49 6.19
N LEU A 103 24.86 4.20 7.28
CA LEU A 103 25.55 2.93 7.54
C LEU A 103 24.59 1.80 7.92
N LEU A 104 23.38 2.14 8.37
CA LEU A 104 22.35 1.16 8.70
C LEU A 104 21.73 0.58 7.41
N PRO A 105 21.42 -0.73 7.41
CA PRO A 105 20.86 -1.39 6.24
C PRO A 105 19.40 -1.01 6.04
N VAL A 106 19.03 -0.80 4.78
CA VAL A 106 17.62 -0.76 4.40
C VAL A 106 17.06 -2.17 4.47
N VAL A 107 15.98 -2.32 5.23
CA VAL A 107 15.19 -3.52 5.36
C VAL A 107 14.13 -3.54 4.27
N ASN A 108 14.18 -4.56 3.41
CA ASN A 108 13.12 -4.80 2.46
C ASN A 108 11.92 -5.42 3.17
N VAL A 109 10.77 -4.79 2.98
CA VAL A 109 9.51 -5.17 3.58
C VAL A 109 8.56 -5.57 2.46
N SER A 110 8.11 -6.82 2.47
CA SER A 110 7.23 -7.36 1.41
C SER A 110 5.88 -6.64 1.37
N ARG A 111 5.37 -6.24 2.54
CA ARG A 111 4.05 -5.63 2.68
C ARG A 111 3.98 -4.73 3.91
N LEU A 112 3.47 -3.52 3.73
CA LEU A 112 2.92 -2.66 4.78
C LEU A 112 1.40 -2.66 4.67
N THR A 113 0.73 -3.07 5.73
CA THR A 113 -0.73 -3.02 5.87
C THR A 113 -1.08 -1.96 6.91
N ILE A 114 -1.95 -1.03 6.52
CA ILE A 114 -2.43 0.06 7.34
C ILE A 114 -3.92 -0.18 7.55
N THR A 115 -4.35 -0.27 8.81
CA THR A 115 -5.77 -0.46 9.16
C THR A 115 -6.23 0.51 10.23
N TYR A 116 -7.54 0.71 10.32
CA TYR A 116 -8.15 1.45 11.43
C TYR A 116 -8.84 0.49 12.39
N ILE A 117 -8.49 0.57 13.67
CA ILE A 117 -9.10 -0.20 14.75
C ILE A 117 -10.20 0.64 15.37
N LYS A 118 -11.45 0.23 15.15
CA LYS A 118 -12.64 1.00 15.56
C LYS A 118 -12.75 1.10 17.08
N GLU A 119 -12.51 0.00 17.77
CA GLU A 119 -12.72 -0.17 19.21
C GLU A 119 -11.81 0.76 20.03
N SER A 120 -10.57 0.95 19.57
CA SER A 120 -9.58 1.80 20.23
C SER A 120 -9.35 3.15 19.54
N ALA A 121 -10.03 3.41 18.42
CA ALA A 121 -9.86 4.58 17.58
C ALA A 121 -8.38 4.87 17.21
N GLN A 122 -7.68 3.83 16.79
CA GLN A 122 -6.25 3.87 16.45
C GLN A 122 -5.99 3.43 15.01
N TYR A 123 -4.93 3.98 14.43
CA TYR A 123 -4.36 3.51 13.17
C TYR A 123 -3.28 2.48 13.48
N LYS A 124 -3.37 1.30 12.86
CA LYS A 124 -2.37 0.24 12.97
C LYS A 124 -1.57 0.18 11.68
N LEU A 125 -0.25 0.29 11.78
CA LEU A 125 0.69 0.02 10.70
C LEU A 125 1.38 -1.31 11.03
N ALA A 126 1.19 -2.31 10.18
CA ALA A 126 1.75 -3.65 10.37
C ALA A 126 2.57 -4.08 9.15
N TRP A 127 3.74 -4.65 9.37
CA TRP A 127 4.59 -5.14 8.29
C TRP A 127 5.41 -6.36 8.66
N CYS A 128 5.73 -7.18 7.68
CA CYS A 128 6.55 -8.38 7.86
C CYS A 128 8.00 -8.10 7.46
N GLN A 129 8.92 -8.43 8.36
CA GLN A 129 10.36 -8.40 8.10
C GLN A 129 10.88 -9.84 8.00
N TYR A 130 11.51 -10.18 6.87
CA TYR A 130 12.22 -11.44 6.70
C TYR A 130 13.66 -11.27 7.16
N ALA A 131 14.05 -11.99 8.22
CA ALA A 131 15.42 -12.04 8.70
C ALA A 131 16.15 -13.25 8.08
N GLY A 132 16.52 -13.15 6.80
CA GLY A 132 17.23 -14.25 6.12
C GLY A 132 16.36 -15.49 5.84
N SER A 133 16.98 -16.53 5.29
CA SER A 133 16.28 -17.70 4.70
C SER A 133 15.71 -18.68 5.73
N ASN A 134 16.11 -18.59 7.00
CA ASN A 134 15.81 -19.61 8.02
C ASN A 134 15.08 -19.06 9.26
N ASP A 135 14.87 -17.74 9.38
CA ASP A 135 14.14 -17.17 10.51
C ASP A 135 12.64 -17.04 10.19
N GLU A 136 11.80 -17.31 11.19
CA GLU A 136 10.37 -17.06 11.09
C GLU A 136 10.09 -15.57 10.80
N PRO A 137 9.10 -15.26 9.94
CA PRO A 137 8.77 -13.89 9.58
C PRO A 137 8.33 -13.11 10.83
N ALA A 138 9.11 -12.08 11.20
CA ALA A 138 8.75 -11.22 12.31
C ALA A 138 7.73 -10.17 11.84
N VAL A 139 6.48 -10.29 12.31
CA VAL A 139 5.47 -9.24 12.15
C VAL A 139 5.77 -8.11 13.13
N ARG A 140 5.84 -6.88 12.61
CA ARG A 140 6.05 -5.66 13.38
C ARG A 140 4.81 -4.81 13.29
N GLU A 141 4.44 -4.19 14.40
CA GLU A 141 3.23 -3.39 14.50
C GLU A 141 3.51 -2.06 15.18
N LEU A 142 2.84 -1.02 14.70
CA LEU A 142 2.87 0.33 15.24
C LEU A 142 1.44 0.85 15.34
N PHE A 143 1.05 1.31 16.53
CA PHE A 143 -0.27 1.88 16.78
C PHE A 143 -0.15 3.40 16.96
N LEU A 144 -0.94 4.14 16.20
CA LEU A 144 -0.98 5.60 16.20
C LEU A 144 -2.35 6.08 16.61
N THR A 145 -2.40 7.07 17.50
CA THR A 145 -3.62 7.77 17.86
C THR A 145 -3.81 8.97 16.95
N LYS A 146 -5.03 9.53 16.89
CA LYS A 146 -5.29 10.81 16.21
C LYS A 146 -4.37 11.93 16.73
N ASN A 147 -4.01 11.92 18.01
CA ASN A 147 -3.10 12.91 18.57
C ASN A 147 -1.69 12.79 17.98
N ASP A 148 -1.20 11.58 17.70
CA ASP A 148 0.12 11.39 17.09
C ASP A 148 0.15 11.96 15.66
N ILE A 149 -0.94 11.79 14.92
CA ILE A 149 -1.13 12.37 13.58
C ILE A 149 -1.22 13.91 13.64
N ASN A 150 -1.96 14.44 14.62
CA ASN A 150 -2.13 15.89 14.79
C ASN A 150 -0.83 16.58 15.23
N GLN A 151 -0.04 15.93 16.07
CA GLN A 151 1.28 16.41 16.49
C GLN A 151 2.37 16.18 15.43
N ASN A 152 2.04 15.50 14.34
CA ASN A 152 2.96 15.15 13.27
C ASN A 152 4.22 14.42 13.79
N VAL A 153 4.01 13.40 14.62
CA VAL A 153 5.11 12.62 15.20
C VAL A 153 5.99 12.07 14.08
N SER A 154 7.29 12.36 14.14
CA SER A 154 8.24 11.92 13.12
C SER A 154 8.74 10.51 13.38
N PHE A 155 8.63 9.65 12.37
CA PHE A 155 9.25 8.32 12.35
C PHE A 155 10.42 8.25 11.37
N LYS A 156 11.05 9.39 11.11
CA LYS A 156 12.11 9.55 10.11
C LYS A 156 13.20 8.50 10.23
N PHE A 157 13.73 8.26 11.43
CA PHE A 157 14.78 7.26 11.64
C PHE A 157 14.34 5.86 11.21
N ALA A 158 13.13 5.44 11.61
CA ALA A 158 12.59 4.12 11.28
C ALA A 158 12.29 4.00 9.78
N PHE A 159 11.51 4.94 9.21
CA PHE A 159 11.12 4.91 7.81
C PHE A 159 12.33 4.98 6.88
N ASN A 160 13.41 5.69 7.25
CA ASN A 160 14.64 5.71 6.48
C ASN A 160 15.27 4.34 6.25
N GLN A 161 15.01 3.39 7.16
CA GLN A 161 15.51 2.02 7.08
C GLN A 161 14.51 1.04 6.46
N LEU A 162 13.34 1.50 5.99
CA LEU A 162 12.30 0.64 5.45
C LEU A 162 12.12 0.89 3.96
N ASN A 163 12.05 -0.18 3.18
CA ASN A 163 11.68 -0.16 1.77
C ASN A 163 10.50 -1.10 1.56
N PHE A 164 9.31 -0.51 1.37
CA PHE A 164 8.06 -1.24 1.24
C PHE A 164 7.81 -1.61 -0.22
N GLN A 165 7.65 -2.91 -0.50
CA GLN A 165 7.32 -3.38 -1.85
C GLN A 165 5.82 -3.21 -2.16
N ARG A 166 4.94 -3.34 -1.16
CA ARG A 166 3.49 -3.25 -1.33
C ARG A 166 2.86 -2.48 -0.20
N LEU A 167 1.90 -1.62 -0.53
CA LEU A 167 1.15 -0.79 0.42
C LEU A 167 -0.34 -1.16 0.37
N PHE A 168 -0.89 -1.55 1.51
CA PHE A 168 -2.30 -1.87 1.66
C PHE A 168 -2.92 -0.94 2.70
N ILE A 169 -4.02 -0.27 2.35
CA ILE A 169 -4.84 0.53 3.26
C ILE A 169 -6.19 -0.16 3.33
N GLU A 170 -6.49 -0.78 4.46
CA GLU A 170 -7.63 -1.69 4.58
C GLU A 170 -8.55 -1.35 5.75
N ASN A 171 -9.86 -1.58 5.54
CA ASN A 171 -10.88 -1.52 6.58
C ASN A 171 -10.96 -0.16 7.28
N PHE A 172 -11.07 0.91 6.47
CA PHE A 172 -11.30 2.26 6.97
C PHE A 172 -12.77 2.62 6.87
N PRO A 173 -13.51 2.67 7.99
CA PRO A 173 -14.92 3.05 7.98
C PRO A 173 -15.11 4.55 7.73
N LYS A 174 -16.39 4.93 7.60
CA LYS A 174 -16.83 6.32 7.39
C LYS A 174 -16.09 7.33 8.26
N GLY A 175 -15.38 8.24 7.61
CA GLY A 175 -14.65 9.34 8.24
C GLY A 175 -13.37 8.96 9.01
N ALA A 176 -12.88 7.72 8.91
CA ALA A 176 -11.63 7.31 9.53
C ALA A 176 -10.41 7.65 8.65
N LEU A 177 -10.51 7.45 7.33
CA LEU A 177 -9.47 7.84 6.39
C LEU A 177 -9.64 9.32 6.07
N THR A 178 -8.73 10.15 6.55
CA THR A 178 -8.82 11.60 6.43
C THR A 178 -7.63 12.15 5.67
N ASP A 179 -7.81 13.30 5.02
CA ASP A 179 -6.71 14.08 4.44
C ASP A 179 -5.51 14.21 5.36
N ARG A 180 -5.75 14.53 6.64
CA ARG A 180 -4.70 14.72 7.63
C ARG A 180 -3.87 13.45 7.84
N PHE A 181 -4.53 12.29 7.89
CA PHE A 181 -3.84 11.02 8.06
C PHE A 181 -3.06 10.62 6.80
N VAL A 182 -3.64 10.78 5.60
CA VAL A 182 -2.95 10.44 4.36
C VAL A 182 -1.74 11.37 4.13
N ARG A 183 -1.88 12.68 4.38
CA ARG A 183 -0.73 13.61 4.34
C ARG A 183 0.36 13.24 5.35
N PHE A 184 -0.02 12.80 6.55
CA PHE A 184 0.92 12.28 7.54
C PHE A 184 1.68 11.06 7.00
N LEU A 185 0.99 10.11 6.36
CA LEU A 185 1.63 8.94 5.74
C LEU A 185 2.59 9.34 4.62
N CYS A 186 2.19 10.24 3.72
CA CYS A 186 3.07 10.74 2.66
C CYS A 186 4.36 11.33 3.23
N GLN A 187 4.27 12.12 4.30
CA GLN A 187 5.46 12.65 4.98
C GLN A 187 6.34 11.55 5.60
N GLN A 188 5.77 10.46 6.11
CA GLN A 188 6.57 9.33 6.57
C GLN A 188 7.24 8.61 5.40
N PHE A 189 6.54 8.43 4.27
CA PHE A 189 7.10 7.82 3.05
C PHE A 189 8.25 8.63 2.45
N GLU A 190 8.18 9.96 2.50
CA GLU A 190 9.29 10.85 2.11
C GLU A 190 10.57 10.63 2.95
N ASN A 191 10.45 10.09 4.16
CA ASN A 191 11.62 9.79 4.98
C ASN A 191 12.30 8.46 4.62
N CYS A 192 11.63 7.59 3.86
CA CYS A 192 12.24 6.38 3.33
C CYS A 192 13.39 6.73 2.40
N ARG A 193 14.54 6.06 2.59
CA ARG A 193 15.66 6.22 1.65
C ARG A 193 15.27 5.78 0.24
N LYS A 194 14.41 4.76 0.16
CA LYS A 194 13.85 4.24 -1.07
C LYS A 194 12.39 3.88 -0.81
N PHE A 195 11.47 4.55 -1.49
CA PHE A 195 10.05 4.26 -1.46
C PHE A 195 9.55 4.11 -2.89
N GLU A 196 9.46 2.86 -3.32
CA GLU A 196 9.14 2.48 -4.69
C GLU A 196 8.22 1.26 -4.68
N PRO A 197 7.01 1.37 -4.11
CA PRO A 197 6.09 0.25 -4.03
C PRO A 197 5.67 -0.18 -5.44
N ILE A 198 5.58 -1.50 -5.66
CA ILE A 198 5.06 -2.09 -6.89
C ILE A 198 3.54 -2.26 -6.87
N GLN A 199 2.92 -2.18 -5.69
CA GLN A 199 1.47 -2.32 -5.50
C GLN A 199 0.95 -1.34 -4.45
N LEU A 200 -0.18 -0.71 -4.77
CA LEU A 200 -1.02 0.08 -3.87
C LEU A 200 -2.44 -0.48 -3.92
N SER A 201 -2.96 -0.90 -2.76
CA SER A 201 -4.32 -1.41 -2.65
C SER A 201 -5.09 -0.69 -1.55
N LEU A 202 -6.28 -0.18 -1.86
CA LEU A 202 -7.25 0.38 -0.91
C LEU A 202 -8.44 -0.58 -0.85
N LYS A 203 -8.68 -1.20 0.30
CA LYS A 203 -9.68 -2.26 0.45
C LYS A 203 -10.68 -1.96 1.55
N ASN A 204 -11.97 -1.97 1.26
CA ASN A 204 -13.05 -1.67 2.21
C ASN A 204 -12.83 -0.30 2.89
N VAL A 205 -12.71 0.74 2.08
CA VAL A 205 -12.31 2.08 2.51
C VAL A 205 -13.39 3.10 2.12
N ASP A 206 -13.84 3.86 3.10
CA ASP A 206 -14.62 5.08 2.88
C ASP A 206 -13.69 6.23 2.45
N LEU A 207 -14.00 6.85 1.32
CA LEU A 207 -13.20 7.92 0.72
C LEU A 207 -13.81 9.31 0.89
N GLY A 208 -14.97 9.44 1.54
CA GLY A 208 -15.73 10.70 1.64
C GLY A 208 -15.07 11.83 2.46
N LYS A 209 -13.89 11.57 3.06
CA LYS A 209 -13.06 12.58 3.76
C LYS A 209 -11.69 12.78 3.11
N LEU A 210 -11.51 12.28 1.90
CA LEU A 210 -10.31 12.46 1.10
C LEU A 210 -10.57 13.48 -0.01
N SER A 211 -9.67 14.43 -0.17
CA SER A 211 -9.68 15.38 -1.30
C SER A 211 -8.84 14.89 -2.47
N SER A 212 -9.20 15.34 -3.67
CA SER A 212 -8.48 15.09 -4.93
C SER A 212 -6.97 15.33 -4.80
N ASP A 213 -6.55 16.49 -4.26
CA ASP A 213 -5.14 16.83 -4.03
C ASP A 213 -4.39 15.82 -3.14
N VAL A 214 -5.06 15.28 -2.13
CA VAL A 214 -4.45 14.31 -1.21
C VAL A 214 -4.34 12.94 -1.87
N MET A 215 -5.36 12.53 -2.63
CA MET A 215 -5.28 11.32 -3.45
C MET A 215 -4.12 11.41 -4.45
N LYS A 216 -4.03 12.52 -5.18
CA LYS A 216 -2.92 12.83 -6.08
C LYS A 216 -1.56 12.76 -5.38
N SER A 217 -1.45 13.31 -4.18
CA SER A 217 -0.22 13.25 -3.38
C SER A 217 0.17 11.81 -3.01
N LEU A 218 -0.80 10.98 -2.60
CA LEU A 218 -0.58 9.58 -2.29
C LEU A 218 -0.13 8.78 -3.51
N LEU A 219 -0.83 8.95 -4.64
CA LEU A 219 -0.49 8.29 -5.90
C LEU A 219 0.89 8.71 -6.41
N THR A 220 1.20 10.01 -6.35
CA THR A 220 2.52 10.54 -6.74
C THR A 220 3.63 9.95 -5.89
N ALA A 221 3.42 9.80 -4.58
CA ALA A 221 4.39 9.16 -3.68
C ALA A 221 4.68 7.70 -4.08
N CYS A 222 3.70 7.00 -4.67
CA CYS A 222 3.82 5.59 -5.05
C CYS A 222 4.22 5.36 -6.53
N ALA A 223 3.99 6.34 -7.40
CA ALA A 223 3.91 6.19 -8.86
C ALA A 223 5.14 5.56 -9.54
N VAL A 224 6.36 5.83 -9.04
CA VAL A 224 7.63 5.58 -9.75
C VAL A 224 7.80 4.12 -10.21
N LYS A 225 7.37 3.15 -9.40
CA LYS A 225 7.47 1.71 -9.71
C LYS A 225 6.13 0.97 -9.64
N LEU A 226 5.03 1.70 -9.54
CA LEU A 226 3.72 1.11 -9.33
C LEU A 226 3.31 0.30 -10.58
N GLU A 227 3.07 -1.00 -10.39
CA GLU A 227 2.61 -1.91 -11.44
C GLU A 227 1.14 -2.31 -11.22
N VAL A 228 0.66 -2.25 -9.98
CA VAL A 228 -0.69 -2.67 -9.59
C VAL A 228 -1.35 -1.58 -8.73
N LEU A 229 -2.50 -1.09 -9.20
CA LEU A 229 -3.38 -0.20 -8.43
C LEU A 229 -4.74 -0.88 -8.26
N GLU A 230 -5.16 -1.09 -7.02
CA GLU A 230 -6.41 -1.81 -6.70
C GLU A 230 -7.22 -1.08 -5.64
N PHE A 231 -8.37 -0.54 -6.02
CA PHE A 231 -9.39 -0.06 -5.11
C PHE A 231 -10.54 -1.07 -5.12
N TYR A 232 -10.85 -1.65 -3.96
CA TYR A 232 -11.84 -2.72 -3.83
C TYR A 232 -12.77 -2.46 -2.65
N GLY A 233 -14.07 -2.48 -2.90
CA GLY A 233 -15.08 -2.17 -1.87
C GLY A 233 -14.93 -0.74 -1.34
N ILE A 234 -14.64 0.21 -2.23
CA ILE A 234 -14.60 1.63 -1.87
C ILE A 234 -16.02 2.22 -1.82
N ASP A 235 -16.19 3.28 -1.03
CA ASP A 235 -17.48 3.92 -0.76
C ASP A 235 -17.34 5.44 -0.56
N ASN A 236 -18.43 6.19 -0.76
CA ASN A 236 -18.55 7.65 -0.65
C ASN A 236 -17.46 8.39 -1.46
N VAL A 237 -17.33 8.04 -2.75
CA VAL A 237 -16.27 8.57 -3.61
C VAL A 237 -16.72 9.86 -4.27
N ALA A 238 -16.02 10.96 -4.02
CA ALA A 238 -16.30 12.21 -4.73
C ALA A 238 -15.95 12.06 -6.23
N PRO A 239 -16.72 12.66 -7.16
CA PRO A 239 -16.48 12.50 -8.60
C PRO A 239 -15.08 12.91 -9.08
N ASP A 240 -14.46 13.88 -8.39
CA ASP A 240 -13.13 14.42 -8.70
C ASP A 240 -11.98 13.66 -8.02
N LEU A 241 -12.27 12.62 -7.22
CA LEU A 241 -11.28 11.89 -6.43
C LEU A 241 -10.56 10.80 -7.24
N ILE A 242 -11.23 10.27 -8.26
CA ILE A 242 -10.70 9.26 -9.18
C ILE A 242 -11.01 9.75 -10.59
N THR A 243 -10.00 10.32 -11.24
CA THR A 243 -10.10 10.89 -12.59
C THR A 243 -9.00 10.37 -13.49
N ASP A 244 -9.06 10.70 -14.79
CA ASP A 244 -7.96 10.43 -15.71
C ASP A 244 -6.63 10.99 -15.21
N GLU A 245 -6.61 12.20 -14.65
CA GLU A 245 -5.38 12.80 -14.10
C GLU A 245 -4.73 11.88 -13.06
N HIS A 246 -5.52 11.28 -12.17
CA HIS A 246 -5.03 10.39 -11.12
C HIS A 246 -4.47 9.09 -11.70
N VAL A 247 -5.17 8.48 -12.64
CA VAL A 247 -4.74 7.23 -13.28
C VAL A 247 -3.50 7.45 -14.13
N LEU A 248 -3.38 8.59 -14.79
CA LEU A 248 -2.22 8.93 -15.62
C LEU A 248 -0.97 9.28 -14.82
N LEU A 249 -1.07 9.48 -13.49
CA LEU A 249 0.09 9.53 -12.59
C LEU A 249 0.83 8.20 -12.52
N LEU A 250 0.20 7.09 -12.94
CA LEU A 250 0.84 5.78 -13.09
C LEU A 250 1.85 5.86 -14.25
N GLY A 251 2.97 6.55 -14.02
CA GLY A 251 4.00 6.85 -15.00
C GLY A 251 4.91 5.67 -15.33
N SER A 252 4.57 4.46 -14.88
CA SER A 252 5.36 3.27 -15.18
C SER A 252 4.92 2.71 -16.54
N ASN A 253 5.87 2.42 -17.42
CA ASN A 253 5.62 1.60 -18.62
C ASN A 253 5.31 0.12 -18.30
N LYS A 254 4.97 -0.17 -17.04
CA LYS A 254 4.80 -1.49 -16.45
C LYS A 254 3.49 -1.62 -15.69
N VAL A 255 2.53 -0.69 -15.83
CA VAL A 255 1.20 -0.89 -15.24
C VAL A 255 0.63 -2.19 -15.81
N ARG A 256 0.37 -3.15 -14.92
CA ARG A 256 -0.15 -4.47 -15.26
C ARG A 256 -1.61 -4.63 -14.89
N ARG A 257 -2.07 -3.91 -13.86
CA ARG A 257 -3.44 -4.03 -13.36
C ARG A 257 -3.93 -2.72 -12.77
N LEU A 258 -5.14 -2.34 -13.19
CA LEU A 258 -5.94 -1.28 -12.59
C LEU A 258 -7.32 -1.85 -12.24
N SER A 259 -7.63 -1.93 -10.95
CA SER A 259 -8.94 -2.36 -10.46
C SER A 259 -9.56 -1.25 -9.62
N ILE A 260 -10.79 -0.87 -9.92
CA ILE A 260 -11.57 0.11 -9.16
C ILE A 260 -12.98 -0.45 -9.03
N GLN A 261 -13.30 -0.96 -7.85
CA GLN A 261 -14.57 -1.63 -7.57
C GLN A 261 -15.22 -1.00 -6.34
N PHE A 262 -16.45 -0.54 -6.52
CA PHE A 262 -17.29 -0.01 -5.47
C PHE A 262 -17.86 -1.12 -4.60
N LYS A 263 -18.32 -0.75 -3.40
CA LYS A 263 -19.09 -1.66 -2.55
C LYS A 263 -20.51 -1.79 -3.12
N ASP A 264 -21.03 -3.02 -3.15
CA ASP A 264 -22.41 -3.30 -3.56
C ASP A 264 -23.39 -2.74 -2.52
N GLU A 265 -23.88 -1.51 -2.72
CA GLU A 265 -24.97 -0.92 -1.95
C GLU A 265 -26.06 -0.38 -2.87
N GLU A 266 -27.32 -0.54 -2.46
CA GLU A 266 -28.55 -0.32 -3.25
C GLU A 266 -28.80 1.16 -3.66
N ASN A 267 -27.95 2.10 -3.24
CA ASN A 267 -28.08 3.53 -3.55
C ASN A 267 -27.01 3.96 -4.57
N MET A 268 -27.38 3.85 -5.85
CA MET A 268 -26.50 4.01 -7.01
C MET A 268 -26.34 5.45 -7.53
N GLU A 269 -27.05 6.44 -6.99
CA GLU A 269 -27.29 7.68 -7.75
C GLU A 269 -26.12 8.68 -7.84
N HIS A 270 -24.99 8.53 -7.12
CA HIS A 270 -24.01 9.62 -6.98
C HIS A 270 -22.51 9.26 -6.98
N ASP A 271 -22.12 8.04 -7.35
CA ASP A 271 -20.73 7.55 -7.20
C ASP A 271 -20.01 7.31 -8.54
N GLU A 272 -20.40 8.01 -9.61
CA GLU A 272 -19.71 7.89 -10.89
C GLU A 272 -18.34 8.59 -10.85
N ILE A 273 -17.31 7.89 -11.34
CA ILE A 273 -15.95 8.43 -11.40
C ILE A 273 -15.68 9.08 -12.75
N GLN A 274 -14.96 10.20 -12.73
CA GLN A 274 -14.56 10.97 -13.91
C GLN A 274 -13.36 10.35 -14.63
N LEU A 275 -13.41 9.03 -14.83
CA LEU A 275 -12.48 8.28 -15.65
C LEU A 275 -13.09 8.11 -17.04
N THR A 276 -12.47 8.71 -18.04
CA THR A 276 -12.99 8.82 -19.41
C THR A 276 -12.11 8.05 -20.40
N ASP A 277 -12.43 8.18 -21.68
CA ASP A 277 -11.69 7.60 -22.79
C ASP A 277 -10.21 8.01 -22.79
N THR A 278 -9.90 9.20 -22.26
CA THR A 278 -8.55 9.78 -22.15
C THR A 278 -7.55 8.79 -21.56
N SER A 279 -7.92 8.07 -20.50
CA SER A 279 -7.04 7.07 -19.88
C SER A 279 -6.72 5.92 -20.84
N LEU A 280 -7.75 5.34 -21.48
CA LEU A 280 -7.58 4.23 -22.42
C LEU A 280 -6.77 4.64 -23.65
N GLU A 281 -7.06 5.81 -24.21
CA GLU A 281 -6.32 6.41 -25.33
C GLU A 281 -4.85 6.58 -24.97
N THR A 282 -4.56 7.21 -23.83
CA THR A 282 -3.18 7.44 -23.38
C THR A 282 -2.42 6.13 -23.12
N PHE A 283 -3.09 5.11 -22.56
CA PHE A 283 -2.49 3.79 -22.38
C PHE A 283 -2.17 3.13 -23.74
N THR A 284 -3.09 3.24 -24.69
CA THR A 284 -2.94 2.76 -26.07
C THR A 284 -1.77 3.43 -26.78
N GLU A 285 -1.69 4.77 -26.73
CA GLU A 285 -0.59 5.57 -27.30
C GLU A 285 0.78 5.17 -26.73
N ARG A 286 0.83 4.85 -25.43
CA ARG A 286 2.04 4.36 -24.77
C ARG A 286 2.32 2.88 -25.03
N GLY A 287 1.40 2.17 -25.67
CA GLY A 287 1.45 0.73 -25.89
C GLY A 287 1.40 -0.08 -24.58
N ILE A 288 0.72 0.41 -23.56
CA ILE A 288 0.58 -0.26 -22.27
C ILE A 288 -0.84 -0.80 -22.17
N PHE A 289 -1.00 -2.08 -21.90
CA PHE A 289 -2.31 -2.73 -21.87
C PHE A 289 -2.53 -3.45 -20.53
N PRO A 290 -2.86 -2.72 -19.45
CA PRO A 290 -3.07 -3.31 -18.14
C PRO A 290 -4.40 -4.07 -18.07
N ALA A 291 -4.48 -5.09 -17.24
CA ALA A 291 -5.75 -5.72 -16.91
C ALA A 291 -6.65 -4.71 -16.16
N PHE A 292 -7.85 -4.48 -16.67
CA PHE A 292 -8.80 -3.52 -16.13
C PHE A 292 -9.97 -4.23 -15.45
N THR A 293 -10.36 -3.73 -14.29
CA THR A 293 -11.64 -4.07 -13.67
C THR A 293 -12.19 -2.82 -13.01
N ILE A 294 -13.01 -2.07 -13.73
CA ILE A 294 -13.46 -0.74 -13.31
C ILE A 294 -14.98 -0.73 -13.28
N SER A 295 -15.57 -0.21 -12.21
CA SER A 295 -16.99 0.06 -12.15
C SER A 295 -17.30 1.56 -12.08
N ARG A 296 -18.49 1.94 -12.60
CA ARG A 296 -19.04 3.31 -12.55
C ARG A 296 -18.19 4.38 -13.24
N CYS A 297 -17.52 4.05 -14.35
CA CYS A 297 -16.71 5.02 -15.12
C CYS A 297 -17.42 5.59 -16.35
N MET A 298 -16.93 6.72 -16.83
CA MET A 298 -17.48 7.50 -17.96
C MET A 298 -16.95 7.08 -19.33
N VAL A 299 -16.21 5.97 -19.40
CA VAL A 299 -15.66 5.41 -20.65
C VAL A 299 -16.78 5.03 -21.62
N THR A 300 -16.57 5.29 -22.90
CA THR A 300 -17.51 5.01 -23.98
C THR A 300 -17.22 3.69 -24.69
N VAL A 301 -18.25 3.14 -25.35
CA VAL A 301 -18.13 1.95 -26.20
C VAL A 301 -17.06 2.10 -27.29
N PRO A 302 -17.02 3.18 -28.10
CA PRO A 302 -16.00 3.33 -29.15
C PRO A 302 -14.56 3.30 -28.64
N ALA A 303 -14.29 3.92 -27.49
CA ALA A 303 -12.96 3.91 -26.89
C ALA A 303 -12.56 2.50 -26.43
N VAL A 304 -13.49 1.74 -25.85
CA VAL A 304 -13.25 0.34 -25.47
C VAL A 304 -12.93 -0.51 -26.71
N CYS A 305 -13.76 -0.46 -27.75
CA CYS A 305 -13.53 -1.23 -28.98
C CYS A 305 -12.20 -0.87 -29.65
N SER A 306 -11.84 0.42 -29.67
CA SER A 306 -10.55 0.91 -30.17
C SER A 306 -9.38 0.36 -29.35
N TYR A 307 -9.45 0.45 -28.01
CA TYR A 307 -8.43 -0.09 -27.11
C TYR A 307 -8.21 -1.60 -27.31
N VAL A 308 -9.30 -2.38 -27.45
CA VAL A 308 -9.22 -3.83 -27.69
C VAL A 308 -8.60 -4.15 -29.04
N THR A 309 -8.95 -3.39 -30.08
CA THR A 309 -8.41 -3.56 -31.43
C THR A 309 -6.91 -3.31 -31.45
N GLU A 310 -6.45 -2.23 -30.82
CA GLU A 310 -5.03 -1.91 -30.72
C GLU A 310 -4.24 -2.92 -29.89
N TRP A 311 -4.85 -3.44 -28.81
CA TRP A 311 -4.26 -4.54 -28.06
C TRP A 311 -4.06 -5.79 -28.94
N LEU A 312 -5.06 -6.16 -29.73
CA LEU A 312 -4.99 -7.30 -30.64
C LEU A 312 -3.89 -7.13 -31.70
N ASN A 313 -3.80 -5.95 -32.30
CA ASN A 313 -2.75 -5.61 -33.26
C ASN A 313 -1.37 -5.81 -32.62
N LYS A 314 -1.17 -5.33 -31.39
CA LYS A 314 0.09 -5.50 -30.67
C LYS A 314 0.42 -6.94 -30.31
N VAL A 315 -0.57 -7.75 -29.93
CA VAL A 315 -0.36 -9.18 -29.65
C VAL A 315 0.03 -9.91 -30.94
N ALA A 316 -0.58 -9.56 -32.07
CA ALA A 316 -0.22 -10.12 -33.38
C ALA A 316 1.23 -9.79 -33.78
N GLU A 317 1.71 -8.58 -33.48
CA GLU A 317 3.09 -8.17 -33.75
C GLU A 317 4.15 -8.88 -32.88
N THR A 318 3.79 -9.19 -31.63
CA THR A 318 4.76 -9.65 -30.64
C THR A 318 4.80 -11.16 -30.45
N GLU A 319 3.86 -11.90 -31.06
CA GLU A 319 3.64 -13.35 -30.89
C GLU A 319 3.54 -13.83 -29.42
N ALA A 320 3.45 -12.88 -28.48
CA ALA A 320 3.45 -13.13 -27.04
C ALA A 320 2.01 -13.16 -26.55
N LEU A 321 1.40 -14.35 -26.60
CA LEU A 321 0.07 -14.60 -26.04
C LEU A 321 0.11 -14.35 -24.52
N LYS A 322 -0.58 -13.29 -24.09
CA LYS A 322 -0.84 -13.01 -22.67
C LYS A 322 -2.33 -12.90 -22.47
N SER A 323 -2.86 -13.61 -21.48
CA SER A 323 -4.24 -13.41 -21.03
C SER A 323 -4.41 -11.95 -20.63
N HIS A 324 -5.35 -11.27 -21.28
CA HIS A 324 -5.76 -9.93 -20.92
C HIS A 324 -7.21 -9.97 -20.43
N SER A 325 -7.55 -9.03 -19.54
CA SER A 325 -8.88 -8.92 -18.97
C SER A 325 -9.23 -7.45 -18.90
N LEU A 326 -10.37 -7.09 -19.47
CA LEU A 326 -10.97 -5.77 -19.32
C LEU A 326 -12.41 -6.01 -18.90
N THR A 327 -12.73 -5.60 -17.69
CA THR A 327 -14.04 -5.72 -17.09
C THR A 327 -14.56 -4.33 -16.76
N LEU A 328 -15.69 -3.96 -17.33
CA LEU A 328 -16.40 -2.71 -17.05
C LEU A 328 -17.79 -3.04 -16.53
N SER A 329 -18.17 -2.50 -15.36
CA SER A 329 -19.53 -2.68 -14.81
C SER A 329 -20.16 -1.35 -14.45
N ASP A 330 -21.49 -1.28 -14.54
CA ASP A 330 -22.28 -0.15 -14.04
C ASP A 330 -21.86 1.21 -14.65
N CYS A 331 -21.43 1.21 -15.91
CA CYS A 331 -20.95 2.40 -16.61
C CYS A 331 -22.09 3.03 -17.45
N PRO A 332 -22.40 4.33 -17.29
CA PRO A 332 -23.55 4.97 -17.93
C PRO A 332 -23.46 5.03 -19.46
N ASN A 333 -22.25 5.09 -20.01
CA ASN A 333 -22.01 5.24 -21.45
C ASN A 333 -21.85 3.88 -22.18
N MET A 334 -22.28 2.78 -21.55
CA MET A 334 -22.16 1.42 -22.10
C MET A 334 -23.54 0.86 -22.47
N SER A 335 -23.98 1.16 -23.71
CA SER A 335 -25.20 0.59 -24.31
C SER A 335 -24.90 -0.72 -25.03
N GLU A 336 -25.76 -1.73 -24.87
CA GLU A 336 -25.64 -3.04 -25.56
C GLU A 336 -25.68 -2.88 -27.08
N ASP A 337 -26.70 -2.19 -27.60
CA ASP A 337 -26.89 -2.02 -29.05
C ASP A 337 -25.70 -1.31 -29.70
N GLU A 338 -25.15 -0.31 -29.00
CA GLU A 338 -23.97 0.42 -29.44
C GLU A 338 -22.73 -0.47 -29.40
N PHE A 339 -22.56 -1.25 -28.32
CA PHE A 339 -21.45 -2.19 -28.17
C PHE A 339 -21.39 -3.24 -29.26
N GLU A 340 -22.54 -3.82 -29.63
CA GLU A 340 -22.62 -4.78 -30.72
C GLU A 340 -22.32 -4.17 -32.08
N ALA A 341 -22.90 -3.00 -32.36
CA ALA A 341 -22.66 -2.28 -33.60
C ALA A 341 -21.17 -1.92 -33.75
N GLU A 342 -20.54 -1.45 -32.68
CA GLU A 342 -19.13 -1.05 -32.71
C GLU A 342 -18.18 -2.23 -32.80
N CYS A 343 -18.46 -3.31 -32.06
CA CYS A 343 -17.69 -4.55 -32.21
C CYS A 343 -17.77 -5.10 -33.64
N GLN A 344 -18.92 -5.03 -34.31
CA GLN A 344 -19.05 -5.42 -35.71
C GLN A 344 -18.23 -4.52 -36.65
N ARG A 345 -18.22 -3.19 -36.41
CA ARG A 345 -17.38 -2.24 -37.18
C ARG A 345 -15.89 -2.55 -37.06
N HIS A 346 -15.45 -2.96 -35.87
CA HIS A 346 -14.07 -3.34 -35.57
C HIS A 346 -13.75 -4.81 -35.90
N GLY A 347 -14.72 -5.61 -36.38
CA GLY A 347 -14.52 -7.03 -36.68
C GLY A 347 -14.28 -7.92 -35.45
N LEU A 348 -14.76 -7.52 -34.27
CA LEU A 348 -14.63 -8.25 -33.01
C LEU A 348 -15.75 -9.29 -32.84
N ASN A 349 -15.39 -10.53 -32.48
CA ASN A 349 -16.34 -11.62 -32.27
C ASN A 349 -16.93 -11.58 -30.85
N ILE A 350 -18.24 -11.39 -30.72
CA ILE A 350 -18.95 -11.29 -29.44
C ILE A 350 -19.61 -12.63 -29.08
N ARG A 351 -19.54 -13.05 -27.82
CA ARG A 351 -20.40 -14.12 -27.27
C ARG A 351 -21.28 -13.58 -26.14
N LYS A 352 -22.59 -13.54 -26.36
CA LYS A 352 -23.54 -13.18 -25.31
C LYS A 352 -23.63 -14.31 -24.27
N HIS A 353 -23.43 -13.99 -22.99
CA HIS A 353 -23.75 -14.89 -21.89
C HIS A 353 -24.87 -14.26 -21.06
N VAL A 354 -26.07 -14.83 -21.16
CA VAL A 354 -27.19 -14.43 -20.30
C VAL A 354 -26.99 -15.12 -18.96
N THR A 355 -26.43 -14.42 -17.97
CA THR A 355 -26.47 -14.86 -16.57
C THR A 355 -27.85 -14.57 -16.00
N GLU A 356 -28.76 -15.55 -16.02
CA GLU A 356 -30.01 -15.46 -15.26
C GLU A 356 -29.71 -15.36 -13.77
N ASN A 357 -30.32 -14.37 -13.12
CA ASN A 357 -30.22 -14.07 -11.69
C ASN A 357 -30.45 -15.30 -10.81
N THR A 358 -29.37 -16.00 -10.45
CA THR A 358 -29.33 -16.87 -9.29
C THR A 358 -28.10 -16.54 -8.48
N ALA A 359 -28.32 -16.22 -7.21
CA ALA A 359 -27.31 -15.89 -6.23
C ALA A 359 -26.27 -17.01 -6.13
N LYS A 360 -25.18 -16.87 -6.89
CA LYS A 360 -23.85 -17.47 -6.75
C LYS A 360 -23.11 -17.06 -8.02
N ALA A 361 -22.10 -16.20 -7.88
CA ALA A 361 -21.10 -16.01 -8.93
C ALA A 361 -20.66 -17.40 -9.41
N PRO A 362 -20.72 -17.71 -10.72
CA PRO A 362 -20.11 -18.92 -11.21
C PRO A 362 -18.60 -18.77 -10.95
N VAL A 363 -18.08 -19.69 -10.14
CA VAL A 363 -16.65 -19.99 -10.12
C VAL A 363 -16.22 -20.18 -11.57
N GLU A 364 -15.24 -19.39 -12.00
CA GLU A 364 -14.55 -19.52 -13.29
C GLU A 364 -14.31 -21.01 -13.61
N SER A 365 -15.13 -21.56 -14.49
CA SER A 365 -14.63 -22.62 -15.36
C SER A 365 -13.76 -21.89 -16.37
N GLN A 366 -12.45 -21.83 -16.10
CA GLN A 366 -11.46 -21.64 -17.15
C GLN A 366 -11.72 -22.73 -18.20
N GLN A 367 -12.50 -22.41 -19.23
CA GLN A 367 -12.60 -23.27 -20.41
C GLN A 367 -11.28 -23.14 -21.17
N GLU A 368 -10.56 -24.25 -21.27
CA GLU A 368 -9.40 -24.40 -22.13
C GLU A 368 -9.74 -23.93 -23.56
N GLY A 369 -9.22 -22.77 -23.95
CA GLY A 369 -9.32 -22.27 -25.32
C GLY A 369 -9.63 -20.78 -25.51
N SER A 370 -10.10 -20.04 -24.49
CA SER A 370 -10.27 -18.58 -24.64
C SER A 370 -8.93 -17.86 -24.40
N LEU A 371 -8.43 -17.13 -25.41
CA LEU A 371 -7.15 -16.41 -25.31
C LEU A 371 -7.28 -15.08 -24.56
N CYS A 372 -8.50 -14.54 -24.50
CA CYS A 372 -8.81 -13.29 -23.82
C CYS A 372 -10.31 -13.24 -23.50
N THR A 373 -10.65 -12.73 -22.31
CA THR A 373 -12.03 -12.50 -21.86
C THR A 373 -12.20 -11.01 -21.63
N PHE A 374 -13.06 -10.35 -22.40
CA PHE A 374 -13.52 -8.99 -22.11
C PHE A 374 -14.93 -9.07 -21.59
N THR A 375 -15.19 -8.49 -20.42
CA THR A 375 -16.50 -8.57 -19.79
C THR A 375 -17.08 -7.17 -19.64
N VAL A 376 -18.14 -6.85 -20.38
CA VAL A 376 -18.90 -5.61 -20.17
C VAL A 376 -20.21 -5.99 -19.48
N THR A 377 -20.45 -5.48 -18.28
CA THR A 377 -21.71 -5.68 -17.56
C THR A 377 -22.53 -4.41 -17.62
N SER A 378 -23.65 -4.46 -18.34
CA SER A 378 -24.59 -3.33 -18.45
C SER A 378 -25.52 -3.27 -17.24
N HIS A 379 -25.89 -2.05 -16.85
CA HIS A 379 -26.61 -1.75 -15.61
C HIS A 379 -28.10 -2.10 -15.67
N HIS A 380 -28.70 -2.18 -16.86
CA HIS A 380 -30.09 -2.61 -17.01
C HIS A 380 -30.47 -2.96 -18.46
N PRO A 381 -30.93 -4.19 -18.74
CA PRO A 381 -30.93 -5.38 -17.87
C PRO A 381 -29.49 -5.82 -17.53
N GLN A 382 -29.28 -6.40 -16.34
CA GLN A 382 -28.00 -6.99 -15.93
C GLN A 382 -27.58 -8.08 -16.92
N GLN A 383 -26.81 -7.70 -17.93
CA GLN A 383 -26.29 -8.59 -18.95
C GLN A 383 -24.79 -8.44 -19.01
N THR A 384 -24.12 -9.59 -19.02
CA THR A 384 -22.68 -9.73 -19.04
C THR A 384 -22.26 -10.12 -20.47
N PHE A 385 -21.67 -9.19 -21.20
CA PHE A 385 -21.13 -9.46 -22.54
C PHE A 385 -19.71 -9.94 -22.41
N ASN A 386 -19.43 -11.16 -22.87
CA ASN A 386 -18.08 -11.69 -22.95
C ASN A 386 -17.58 -11.61 -24.40
N ILE A 387 -16.62 -10.73 -24.70
CA ILE A 387 -15.82 -10.91 -25.92
C ILE A 387 -14.79 -11.98 -25.59
N ASN A 388 -15.03 -13.19 -26.09
CA ASN A 388 -14.06 -14.27 -26.06
C ASN A 388 -13.35 -14.28 -27.40
N LEU A 389 -12.09 -13.90 -27.43
CA LEU A 389 -11.29 -13.94 -28.64
C LEU A 389 -10.66 -15.32 -28.79
N PHE A 390 -11.02 -16.01 -29.87
CA PHE A 390 -10.40 -17.25 -30.31
C PHE A 390 -9.48 -16.91 -31.48
N THR A 391 -8.23 -17.37 -31.47
CA THR A 391 -7.42 -17.38 -32.68
C THR A 391 -8.10 -18.30 -33.69
N ALA A 392 -8.29 -17.83 -34.92
CA ALA A 392 -8.66 -18.68 -36.04
C ALA A 392 -7.51 -19.65 -36.36
N LYS A 393 -7.36 -20.71 -35.57
CA LYS A 393 -6.57 -21.92 -35.90
C LYS A 393 -7.11 -23.13 -35.12
N SER A 394 -8.14 -23.75 -35.68
CA SER A 394 -8.25 -25.21 -35.78
C SER A 394 -9.39 -25.50 -36.76
N GLU A 395 -8.99 -25.68 -38.02
CA GLU A 395 -9.67 -26.30 -39.18
C GLU A 395 -11.20 -26.24 -39.32
#